data_AF-A0A957DWZ3-F1
#
_entry.id   AF-A0A957DWZ3-F1
#
_cell.length_a   1.000
_cell.length_b   1.000
_cell.length_c   1.000
_cell.angle_alpha   90.00
_cell.angle_beta   90.00
_cell.angle_gamma   90.00
#
_symmetry.space_group_name_H-M   'P 1'
#
loop_
_entity.id
_entity.type
_entity.pdbx_description
1 polymer ?
#
loop_
_entity_poly.entity_id
_entity_poly.type
_entity_poly.pdbx_seq_one_letter_code
_entity_poly.pdbx_strand_id
1 'polypeptide(L)'
;MKITRQDYKFKEPRICHIYPKRTELDRLLVNLYMLLKYGGRVPVSRTGRREVTIDWIVEELIHQHSDTLQGFADNADLIADWLYSDLIDVINKGNPDKEKVAAPLPLHLNVYKLRNPKQTNRFGGDEQLYSMMQAGDPDYLVNRLASFLGQGMETNLDTYDEETPLDLDTLVIVRMVDNEKLKEGHSSRGNTLEPPLCKGQARLLCDDLQRLLVYENHVPRSVLITYIRTIMGLHLGLYLLRLFHQLTGWMYQKQANPACLECPVEPARQENPFHKCPYAMQSDSPANTALPEILIDMGDDHTSHMARLSQENCARHYASMNEYIRTVFAINQLFQFAESQTGRRELNHQPNSVADVLKVLASPPPGFDYYFDNRIGNLFPDESNEEESPEIIAIRDMENLSPMDTFVELVALKRTDYYRRHLTQQLDSLFMKNSESCLIVQGKGKNNQRRWYISSHLLEVLVQIAVLDITSKNGKKAFYSRPILIDEFVTWLKDRYGFTIVPNWPDASIKDYEAFNTNMRHLKDRLREIGFYTDLSDAYNAQKIRPRYEIKRS
;
A
#
# COMPACT_ATOMS: atom_id res chain seq x y z
N MET A 1 11.26 -22.36 -26.35
CA MET A 1 10.74 -22.47 -24.95
C MET A 1 9.33 -21.89 -24.83
N LYS A 2 8.34 -22.71 -24.45
CA LYS A 2 6.94 -22.32 -24.32
C LYS A 2 6.50 -22.32 -22.85
N ILE A 3 6.19 -21.15 -22.30
CA ILE A 3 5.68 -20.99 -20.92
C ILE A 3 4.18 -20.70 -20.91
N THR A 4 3.46 -21.25 -19.95
CA THR A 4 2.02 -21.07 -19.72
C THR A 4 1.75 -20.18 -18.50
N ARG A 5 0.49 -19.74 -18.32
CA ARG A 5 0.09 -18.93 -17.15
C ARG A 5 0.33 -19.61 -15.81
N GLN A 6 0.34 -20.94 -15.76
CA GLN A 6 0.62 -21.68 -14.52
C GLN A 6 2.10 -21.57 -14.14
N ASP A 7 3.00 -21.58 -15.13
CA ASP A 7 4.45 -21.48 -14.92
C ASP A 7 4.88 -20.14 -14.33
N TYR A 8 4.23 -19.04 -14.71
CA TYR A 8 4.54 -17.70 -14.21
C TYR A 8 3.44 -17.10 -13.31
N LYS A 9 2.57 -17.92 -12.71
CA LYS A 9 1.54 -17.44 -11.78
C LYS A 9 2.22 -16.60 -10.68
N PHE A 10 1.82 -15.34 -10.54
CA PHE A 10 2.40 -14.41 -9.56
C PHE A 10 1.45 -14.10 -8.40
N LYS A 11 0.13 -14.00 -8.67
CA LYS A 11 -0.85 -13.73 -7.61
C LYS A 11 -0.99 -14.96 -6.72
N GLU A 12 -0.64 -14.81 -5.45
CA GLU A 12 -0.82 -15.82 -4.40
C GLU A 12 -1.22 -15.12 -3.09
N PRO A 13 -2.51 -15.15 -2.72
CA PRO A 13 -3.02 -14.47 -1.52
C PRO A 13 -2.31 -14.85 -0.22
N ARG A 14 -1.76 -16.08 -0.12
CA ARG A 14 -0.94 -16.54 1.02
C ARG A 14 0.39 -15.78 1.15
N ILE A 15 0.85 -15.11 0.08
CA ILE A 15 2.01 -14.20 0.08
C ILE A 15 1.54 -12.75 0.19
N CYS A 16 0.68 -12.32 -0.74
CA CYS A 16 0.20 -10.94 -0.86
C CYS A 16 -1.04 -10.91 -1.77
N HIS A 17 -2.07 -10.14 -1.38
CA HIS A 17 -3.26 -9.95 -2.22
C HIS A 17 -2.98 -9.07 -3.44
N ILE A 18 -2.02 -8.15 -3.31
CA ILE A 18 -1.69 -7.15 -4.32
C ILE A 18 -1.07 -7.82 -5.55
N TYR A 19 -1.70 -7.62 -6.70
CA TYR A 19 -1.13 -8.01 -7.98
C TYR A 19 -0.23 -6.88 -8.53
N PRO A 20 0.95 -7.17 -9.12
CA PRO A 20 1.86 -6.14 -9.66
C PRO A 20 1.23 -5.33 -10.80
N LYS A 21 0.57 -4.24 -10.45
CA LYS A 21 -0.02 -3.23 -11.33
C LYS A 21 -0.01 -1.88 -10.63
N ARG A 22 -0.05 -0.83 -11.44
CA ARG A 22 -0.28 0.54 -10.97
C ARG A 22 -1.60 0.59 -10.20
N THR A 23 -1.61 1.29 -9.08
CA THR A 23 -2.76 1.45 -8.19
C THR A 23 -3.15 2.91 -8.10
N GLU A 24 -4.38 3.26 -8.51
CA GLU A 24 -4.93 4.60 -8.22
C GLU A 24 -5.53 4.59 -6.82
N LEU A 25 -5.01 5.43 -5.92
CA LEU A 25 -5.35 5.36 -4.50
C LEU A 25 -6.81 5.73 -4.20
N ASP A 26 -7.42 6.65 -4.97
CA ASP A 26 -8.83 6.98 -4.78
C ASP A 26 -9.73 5.81 -5.16
N ARG A 27 -9.43 5.13 -6.27
CA ARG A 27 -10.14 3.91 -6.70
C ARG A 27 -9.91 2.74 -5.75
N LEU A 28 -8.73 2.67 -5.15
CA LEU A 28 -8.41 1.72 -4.09
C LEU A 28 -9.31 1.95 -2.86
N LEU A 29 -9.48 3.20 -2.41
CA LEU A 29 -10.38 3.54 -1.31
C LEU A 29 -11.83 3.19 -1.63
N VAL A 30 -12.33 3.58 -2.81
CA VAL A 30 -13.68 3.22 -3.26
C VAL A 30 -13.89 1.69 -3.22
N ASN A 31 -12.89 0.91 -3.62
CA ASN A 31 -12.96 -0.55 -3.55
C ASN A 31 -12.89 -1.08 -2.11
N LEU A 32 -12.05 -0.48 -1.26
CA LEU A 32 -11.95 -0.81 0.16
C LEU A 32 -13.27 -0.59 0.90
N TYR A 33 -14.02 0.46 0.56
CA TYR A 33 -15.28 0.80 1.24
C TYR A 33 -16.34 -0.30 1.11
N MET A 34 -16.35 -1.04 -0.01
CA MET A 34 -17.17 -2.26 -0.13
C MET A 34 -16.80 -3.28 0.95
N LEU A 35 -15.50 -3.52 1.16
CA LEU A 35 -15.03 -4.50 2.13
C LEU A 35 -15.32 -4.05 3.56
N LEU A 36 -15.16 -2.75 3.85
CA LEU A 36 -15.53 -2.18 5.15
C LEU A 36 -17.02 -2.40 5.47
N LYS A 37 -17.91 -2.13 4.51
CA LYS A 37 -19.35 -2.26 4.71
C LYS A 37 -19.83 -3.71 4.80
N TYR A 38 -19.23 -4.62 4.02
CA TYR A 38 -19.68 -6.01 3.91
C TYR A 38 -18.78 -7.02 4.61
N GLY A 39 -17.98 -6.60 5.59
CA GLY A 39 -17.17 -7.49 6.42
C GLY A 39 -16.15 -8.30 5.63
N GLY A 40 -15.43 -7.63 4.72
CA GLY A 40 -14.37 -8.24 3.91
C GLY A 40 -14.87 -8.92 2.63
N ARG A 41 -16.16 -8.80 2.31
CA ARG A 41 -16.76 -9.44 1.14
C ARG A 41 -17.11 -8.43 0.07
N VAL A 42 -17.00 -8.86 -1.19
CA VAL A 42 -17.50 -8.06 -2.32
C VAL A 42 -19.03 -8.23 -2.38
N PRO A 43 -19.80 -7.13 -2.45
CA PRO A 43 -21.25 -7.20 -2.57
C PRO A 43 -21.73 -7.68 -3.94
N VAL A 44 -23.00 -8.06 -4.00
CA VAL A 44 -23.72 -8.41 -5.22
C VAL A 44 -24.78 -7.36 -5.51
N SER A 45 -24.78 -6.85 -6.74
CA SER A 45 -25.81 -5.91 -7.22
C SER A 45 -27.17 -6.61 -7.23
N ARG A 46 -28.18 -6.01 -6.58
CA ARG A 46 -29.57 -6.52 -6.61
C ARG A 46 -30.37 -5.94 -7.76
N THR A 47 -29.99 -4.75 -8.21
CA THR A 47 -30.47 -4.13 -9.44
C THR A 47 -29.46 -4.38 -10.56
N GLY A 48 -29.89 -4.35 -11.83
CA GLY A 48 -28.98 -4.48 -12.97
C GLY A 48 -27.94 -3.36 -12.95
N ARG A 49 -26.65 -3.69 -13.09
CA ARG A 49 -25.57 -2.69 -13.08
C ARG A 49 -25.49 -2.01 -14.46
N ARG A 50 -25.80 -0.72 -14.50
CA ARG A 50 -25.56 0.15 -15.68
C ARG A 50 -24.21 0.86 -15.56
N GLU A 51 -23.66 1.27 -16.70
CA GLU A 51 -22.50 2.17 -16.73
C GLU A 51 -22.93 3.52 -16.15
N VAL A 52 -22.15 4.04 -15.22
CA VAL A 52 -22.38 5.35 -14.60
C VAL A 52 -21.68 6.41 -15.44
N THR A 53 -22.41 7.42 -15.89
CA THR A 53 -21.89 8.60 -16.59
C THR A 53 -22.20 9.86 -15.78
N ILE A 54 -21.68 11.03 -16.19
CA ILE A 54 -21.99 12.28 -15.49
C ILE A 54 -23.45 12.67 -15.73
N ASP A 55 -23.90 12.64 -16.98
CA ASP A 55 -25.29 12.92 -17.36
C ASP A 55 -26.28 12.08 -16.55
N TRP A 56 -25.96 10.80 -16.40
CA TRP A 56 -26.74 9.88 -15.58
C TRP A 56 -26.80 10.30 -14.11
N ILE A 57 -25.70 10.77 -13.53
CA ILE A 57 -25.68 11.22 -12.13
C ILE A 57 -26.56 12.45 -11.97
N VAL A 58 -26.44 13.41 -12.90
CA VAL A 58 -27.23 14.65 -12.90
C VAL A 58 -28.71 14.35 -13.07
N GLU A 59 -29.07 13.50 -14.03
CA GLU A 59 -30.45 13.03 -14.24
C GLU A 59 -31.02 12.40 -12.96
N GLU A 60 -30.27 11.50 -12.32
CA GLU A 60 -30.75 10.86 -11.10
C GLU A 60 -30.83 11.84 -9.92
N LEU A 61 -29.90 12.78 -9.76
CA LEU A 61 -30.01 13.83 -8.72
C LEU A 61 -31.27 14.67 -8.90
N ILE A 62 -31.58 15.08 -10.13
CA ILE A 62 -32.79 15.85 -10.46
C ILE A 62 -34.04 15.02 -10.21
N HIS A 63 -34.07 13.76 -10.68
CA HIS A 63 -35.24 12.91 -10.58
C HIS A 63 -35.55 12.45 -9.15
N GLN A 64 -34.53 12.08 -8.37
CA GLN A 64 -34.72 11.51 -7.03
C GLN A 64 -34.90 12.59 -5.95
N HIS A 65 -34.38 13.80 -6.17
CA HIS A 65 -34.29 14.83 -5.14
C HIS A 65 -34.79 16.21 -5.58
N SER A 66 -35.72 16.27 -6.55
CA SER A 66 -36.28 17.54 -7.06
C SER A 66 -36.90 18.46 -5.99
N ASP A 67 -37.37 17.88 -4.89
CA ASP A 67 -37.98 18.57 -3.74
C ASP A 67 -36.94 19.25 -2.84
N THR A 68 -35.73 18.70 -2.76
CA THR A 68 -34.65 19.17 -1.88
C THR A 68 -33.52 19.89 -2.63
N LEU A 69 -33.25 19.52 -3.88
CA LEU A 69 -32.22 20.12 -4.74
C LEU A 69 -32.81 21.17 -5.70
N GLN A 70 -33.35 22.25 -5.12
CA GLN A 70 -33.97 23.33 -5.88
C GLN A 70 -32.96 24.01 -6.83
N GLY A 71 -33.38 24.26 -8.07
CA GLY A 71 -32.56 24.91 -9.11
C GLY A 71 -31.61 23.97 -9.87
N PHE A 72 -31.46 22.69 -9.47
CA PHE A 72 -30.63 21.72 -10.21
C PHE A 72 -31.18 21.46 -11.62
N ALA A 73 -32.50 21.32 -11.75
CA ALA A 73 -33.16 21.11 -13.05
C ALA A 73 -32.91 22.26 -14.03
N ASP A 74 -32.93 23.50 -13.55
CA ASP A 74 -32.73 24.70 -14.37
C ASP A 74 -31.26 24.95 -14.73
N ASN A 75 -30.32 24.30 -14.03
CA ASN A 75 -28.87 24.52 -14.15
C ASN A 75 -28.10 23.21 -14.36
N ALA A 76 -28.69 22.22 -15.04
CA ALA A 76 -28.12 20.89 -15.20
C ALA A 76 -26.68 20.88 -15.75
N ASP A 77 -26.38 21.75 -16.72
CA ASP A 77 -25.03 21.89 -17.30
C ASP A 77 -24.00 22.36 -16.26
N LEU A 78 -24.37 23.35 -15.43
CA LEU A 78 -23.51 23.86 -14.36
C LEU A 78 -23.24 22.78 -13.31
N ILE A 79 -24.26 21.97 -12.99
CA ILE A 79 -24.09 20.83 -12.07
C ILE A 79 -23.15 19.81 -12.70
N ALA A 80 -23.32 19.46 -13.98
CA ALA A 80 -22.44 18.52 -14.67
C ALA A 80 -20.97 18.98 -14.65
N ASP A 81 -20.71 20.27 -14.93
CA ASP A 81 -19.38 20.87 -14.89
C ASP A 81 -18.76 20.81 -13.49
N TRP A 82 -19.55 21.13 -12.46
CA TRP A 82 -19.11 21.03 -11.06
C TRP A 82 -18.74 19.59 -10.69
N LEU A 83 -19.60 18.62 -11.01
CA LEU A 83 -19.35 17.21 -10.73
C LEU A 83 -18.09 16.71 -11.45
N TYR A 84 -17.91 17.07 -12.73
CA TYR A 84 -16.75 16.72 -13.54
C TYR A 84 -15.44 17.31 -12.99
N SER A 85 -15.50 18.56 -12.50
CA SER A 85 -14.33 19.25 -11.95
C SER A 85 -13.90 18.63 -10.63
N ASP A 86 -14.84 18.50 -9.68
CA ASP A 86 -14.50 18.45 -8.26
C ASP A 86 -14.90 17.15 -7.57
N LEU A 87 -15.89 16.40 -8.09
CA LEU A 87 -16.49 15.27 -7.36
C LEU A 87 -16.37 13.92 -8.08
N ILE A 88 -15.91 13.88 -9.32
CA ILE A 88 -15.83 12.65 -10.13
C ILE A 88 -14.40 12.39 -10.62
N ASP A 89 -13.92 11.16 -10.36
CA ASP A 89 -12.71 10.63 -10.98
C ASP A 89 -13.02 10.15 -12.40
N VAL A 90 -12.42 10.84 -13.38
CA VAL A 90 -12.55 10.54 -14.82
C VAL A 90 -11.21 10.03 -15.35
N ILE A 91 -11.23 8.86 -16.00
CA ILE A 91 -10.05 8.33 -16.69
C ILE A 91 -9.86 9.06 -18.02
N ASN A 92 -8.60 9.25 -18.43
CA ASN A 92 -8.25 9.97 -19.66
C ASN A 92 -8.86 11.39 -19.73
N LYS A 93 -9.01 12.06 -18.58
CA LYS A 93 -9.52 13.43 -18.46
C LYS A 93 -8.83 14.35 -19.49
N GLY A 94 -9.62 15.12 -20.24
CA GLY A 94 -9.20 15.95 -21.37
C GLY A 94 -9.15 15.25 -22.73
N ASN A 95 -9.53 13.96 -22.85
CA ASN A 95 -9.59 13.23 -24.12
C ASN A 95 -11.02 12.75 -24.41
N PRO A 96 -11.83 13.52 -25.15
CA PRO A 96 -13.27 13.26 -25.32
C PRO A 96 -13.62 11.84 -25.82
N ASP A 97 -12.80 11.25 -26.70
CA ASP A 97 -13.06 9.92 -27.26
C ASP A 97 -12.79 8.76 -26.28
N LYS A 98 -12.04 9.03 -25.20
CA LYS A 98 -11.54 8.00 -24.27
C LYS A 98 -11.91 8.26 -22.81
N GLU A 99 -12.55 9.39 -22.53
CA GLU A 99 -13.01 9.74 -21.21
C GLU A 99 -14.06 8.76 -20.71
N LYS A 100 -13.88 8.28 -19.48
CA LYS A 100 -14.88 7.47 -18.79
C LYS A 100 -14.89 7.78 -17.31
N VAL A 101 -16.08 7.81 -16.72
CA VAL A 101 -16.22 7.89 -15.26
C VAL A 101 -15.65 6.63 -14.62
N ALA A 102 -14.80 6.79 -13.62
CA ALA A 102 -14.35 5.69 -12.78
C ALA A 102 -15.27 5.51 -11.58
N ALA A 103 -15.43 6.56 -10.78
CA ALA A 103 -16.30 6.65 -9.60
C ALA A 103 -16.35 8.11 -9.13
N PRO A 104 -17.30 8.49 -8.28
CA PRO A 104 -17.17 9.71 -7.49
C PRO A 104 -15.99 9.62 -6.51
N LEU A 105 -15.52 10.77 -6.01
CA LEU A 105 -14.43 10.84 -5.03
C LEU A 105 -14.79 10.09 -3.73
N PRO A 106 -13.80 9.54 -3.01
CA PRO A 106 -14.02 8.64 -1.89
C PRO A 106 -14.45 9.36 -0.59
N LEU A 107 -15.39 10.31 -0.65
CA LEU A 107 -15.82 11.12 0.51
C LEU A 107 -16.82 10.41 1.43
N HIS A 108 -17.47 9.35 0.97
CA HIS A 108 -18.50 8.64 1.74
C HIS A 108 -18.46 7.12 1.50
N LEU A 109 -18.82 6.33 2.53
CA LEU A 109 -18.73 4.86 2.53
C LEU A 109 -19.50 4.22 1.37
N ASN A 110 -20.66 4.76 1.02
CA ASN A 110 -21.54 4.18 0.00
C ASN A 110 -21.17 4.54 -1.45
N VAL A 111 -20.13 5.34 -1.68
CA VAL A 111 -19.74 5.81 -3.02
C VAL A 111 -19.39 4.66 -3.99
N TYR A 112 -19.00 3.50 -3.48
CA TYR A 112 -18.70 2.32 -4.30
C TYR A 112 -19.88 1.86 -5.17
N LYS A 113 -21.11 2.22 -4.80
CA LYS A 113 -22.33 1.91 -5.57
C LYS A 113 -22.29 2.54 -6.96
N LEU A 114 -21.61 3.68 -7.09
CA LEU A 114 -21.51 4.48 -8.32
C LEU A 114 -20.24 4.19 -9.12
N ARG A 115 -19.40 3.24 -8.68
CA ARG A 115 -18.17 2.92 -9.41
C ARG A 115 -18.47 2.13 -10.69
N ASN A 116 -17.69 2.38 -11.73
CA ASN A 116 -17.61 1.53 -12.92
C ASN A 116 -16.50 0.47 -12.72
N PRO A 117 -16.81 -0.83 -12.55
CA PRO A 117 -15.81 -1.85 -12.19
C PRO A 117 -14.69 -2.01 -13.20
N LYS A 118 -14.98 -1.78 -14.50
CA LYS A 118 -13.98 -1.84 -15.57
C LYS A 118 -12.89 -0.78 -15.41
N GLN A 119 -13.21 0.36 -14.79
CA GLN A 119 -12.29 1.48 -14.57
C GLN A 119 -11.72 1.51 -13.14
N THR A 120 -12.39 0.83 -12.21
CA THR A 120 -11.97 0.68 -10.80
C THR A 120 -11.48 -0.74 -10.52
N ASN A 121 -10.57 -1.24 -11.37
CA ASN A 121 -9.96 -2.55 -11.19
C ASN A 121 -9.30 -2.64 -9.80
N ARG A 122 -9.65 -3.70 -9.06
CA ARG A 122 -9.27 -3.86 -7.65
C ARG A 122 -7.77 -4.14 -7.47
N PHE A 123 -7.22 -5.01 -8.33
CA PHE A 123 -5.85 -5.54 -8.26
C PHE A 123 -5.40 -6.04 -6.86
N GLY A 124 -6.32 -6.23 -5.91
CA GLY A 124 -6.07 -6.80 -4.58
C GLY A 124 -5.49 -5.82 -3.55
N GLY A 125 -5.34 -4.53 -3.87
CA GLY A 125 -4.88 -3.54 -2.89
C GLY A 125 -5.87 -3.34 -1.74
N ASP A 126 -7.16 -3.36 -2.06
CA ASP A 126 -8.26 -3.23 -1.11
C ASP A 126 -8.35 -4.46 -0.21
N GLU A 127 -8.19 -5.66 -0.78
CA GLU A 127 -8.09 -6.93 -0.04
C GLU A 127 -6.89 -6.93 0.90
N GLN A 128 -5.74 -6.41 0.45
CA GLN A 128 -4.54 -6.28 1.29
C GLN A 128 -4.74 -5.30 2.45
N LEU A 129 -5.31 -4.12 2.20
CA LEU A 129 -5.59 -3.15 3.27
C LEU A 129 -6.58 -3.71 4.28
N TYR A 130 -7.65 -4.35 3.82
CA TYR A 130 -8.62 -4.98 4.70
C TYR A 130 -7.98 -6.07 5.56
N SER A 131 -7.19 -6.98 4.97
CA SER A 131 -6.54 -8.05 5.73
C SER A 131 -5.49 -7.51 6.71
N MET A 132 -4.78 -6.42 6.35
CA MET A 132 -3.88 -5.71 7.26
C MET A 132 -4.63 -5.09 8.44
N MET A 133 -5.76 -4.41 8.20
CA MET A 133 -6.55 -3.85 9.30
C MET A 133 -7.09 -4.94 10.22
N GLN A 134 -7.63 -6.02 9.65
CA GLN A 134 -8.17 -7.14 10.42
C GLN A 134 -7.09 -7.85 11.26
N ALA A 135 -5.87 -7.98 10.75
CA ALA A 135 -4.77 -8.61 11.49
C ALA A 135 -4.08 -7.68 12.49
N GLY A 136 -4.03 -6.38 12.20
CA GLY A 136 -3.33 -5.38 13.01
C GLY A 136 -4.15 -4.83 14.16
N ASP A 137 -5.47 -4.70 13.99
CA ASP A 137 -6.40 -4.25 15.02
C ASP A 137 -7.79 -4.89 14.82
N PRO A 138 -7.95 -6.16 15.22
CA PRO A 138 -9.16 -6.92 14.97
C PRO A 138 -10.42 -6.20 15.47
N ASP A 139 -11.43 -6.14 14.59
CA ASP A 139 -12.77 -5.59 14.82
C ASP A 139 -12.89 -4.10 15.16
N TYR A 140 -11.89 -3.43 15.75
CA TYR A 140 -12.01 -2.02 16.11
C TYR A 140 -11.85 -1.09 14.91
N LEU A 141 -10.71 -1.15 14.22
CA LEU A 141 -10.37 -0.15 13.20
C LEU A 141 -11.30 -0.20 11.99
N VAL A 142 -11.66 -1.40 11.54
CA VAL A 142 -12.60 -1.60 10.42
C VAL A 142 -13.94 -0.93 10.73
N ASN A 143 -14.50 -1.18 11.92
CA ASN A 143 -15.77 -0.59 12.35
C ASN A 143 -15.67 0.92 12.57
N ARG A 144 -14.57 1.39 13.17
CA ARG A 144 -14.33 2.82 13.40
C ARG A 144 -14.24 3.60 12.09
N LEU A 145 -13.54 3.06 11.09
CA LEU A 145 -13.40 3.67 9.78
C LEU A 145 -14.71 3.63 8.99
N ALA A 146 -15.44 2.50 9.03
CA ALA A 146 -16.77 2.41 8.43
C ALA A 146 -17.75 3.41 9.06
N SER A 147 -17.71 3.57 10.38
CA SER A 147 -18.54 4.55 11.11
C SER A 147 -18.21 5.99 10.72
N PHE A 148 -16.93 6.36 10.63
CA PHE A 148 -16.52 7.68 10.14
C PHE A 148 -17.02 7.92 8.70
N LEU A 149 -16.76 6.97 7.80
CA LEU A 149 -17.09 7.15 6.39
C LEU A 149 -18.59 7.10 6.09
N GLY A 150 -19.39 6.47 6.95
CA GLY A 150 -20.83 6.25 6.78
C GLY A 150 -21.73 7.27 7.48
N GLN A 151 -21.18 8.34 8.07
CA GLN A 151 -21.98 9.40 8.71
C GLN A 151 -22.96 10.02 7.71
N GLY A 152 -24.18 10.30 8.19
CA GLY A 152 -25.29 10.84 7.39
C GLY A 152 -26.20 9.79 6.79
N MET A 153 -25.95 8.49 6.94
CA MET A 153 -26.85 7.45 6.42
C MET A 153 -27.65 6.78 7.52
N GLU A 154 -28.92 6.51 7.25
CA GLU A 154 -29.73 5.60 8.06
C GLU A 154 -29.15 4.17 8.00
N THR A 155 -28.96 3.55 9.16
CA THR A 155 -28.19 2.30 9.35
C THR A 155 -28.69 1.11 8.50
N ASN A 156 -29.93 1.12 8.03
CA ASN A 156 -30.53 0.00 7.29
C ASN A 156 -31.13 0.35 5.92
N LEU A 157 -31.33 1.63 5.63
CA LEU A 157 -32.10 2.07 4.46
C LEU A 157 -31.21 2.57 3.32
N ASP A 158 -29.94 2.85 3.62
CA ASP A 158 -29.00 3.46 2.68
C ASP A 158 -29.57 4.74 2.06
N THR A 159 -30.31 5.49 2.88
CA THR A 159 -30.92 6.80 2.65
C THR A 159 -30.23 7.85 3.53
N TYR A 160 -30.20 9.10 3.06
CA TYR A 160 -29.68 10.21 3.87
C TYR A 160 -30.61 10.46 5.07
N ASP A 161 -30.04 10.68 6.25
CA ASP A 161 -30.80 10.89 7.50
C ASP A 161 -31.39 12.31 7.64
N GLU A 162 -30.97 13.26 6.80
CA GLU A 162 -31.36 14.67 6.83
C GLU A 162 -31.06 15.42 8.14
N GLU A 163 -30.35 14.79 9.07
CA GLU A 163 -30.04 15.32 10.40
C GLU A 163 -28.54 15.58 10.57
N THR A 164 -27.70 14.70 10.04
CA THR A 164 -26.25 14.80 10.20
C THR A 164 -25.70 15.97 9.37
N PRO A 165 -25.03 16.96 9.99
CA PRO A 165 -24.42 18.05 9.23
C PRO A 165 -23.23 17.52 8.43
N LEU A 166 -23.31 17.65 7.10
CA LEU A 166 -22.25 17.29 6.16
C LEU A 166 -21.75 18.53 5.42
N ASP A 167 -20.46 18.56 5.08
CA ASP A 167 -19.93 19.53 4.12
C ASP A 167 -20.58 19.34 2.74
N LEU A 168 -20.58 20.41 1.94
CA LEU A 168 -21.30 20.47 0.66
C LEU A 168 -20.94 19.29 -0.27
N ASP A 169 -19.65 19.02 -0.43
CA ASP A 169 -19.14 17.97 -1.33
C ASP A 169 -19.58 16.58 -0.87
N THR A 170 -19.51 16.32 0.44
CA THR A 170 -19.96 15.06 1.03
C THR A 170 -21.48 14.92 0.92
N LEU A 171 -22.25 15.98 1.18
CA LEU A 171 -23.70 15.98 1.07
C LEU A 171 -24.16 15.64 -0.36
N VAL A 172 -23.51 16.22 -1.37
CA VAL A 172 -23.83 15.91 -2.77
C VAL A 172 -23.55 14.45 -3.08
N ILE A 173 -22.40 13.90 -2.67
CA ILE A 173 -22.11 12.47 -2.86
C ILE A 173 -23.11 11.58 -2.14
N VAL A 174 -23.55 11.96 -0.93
CA VAL A 174 -24.57 11.24 -0.18
C VAL A 174 -25.90 11.24 -0.95
N ARG A 175 -26.33 12.38 -1.51
CA ARG A 175 -27.50 12.43 -2.40
C ARG A 175 -27.30 11.59 -3.66
N MET A 176 -26.12 11.54 -4.27
CA MET A 176 -25.88 10.67 -5.44
C MET A 176 -26.12 9.18 -5.14
N VAL A 177 -25.77 8.72 -3.92
CA VAL A 177 -25.88 7.30 -3.52
C VAL A 177 -27.21 6.96 -2.85
N ASP A 178 -27.96 7.97 -2.42
CA ASP A 178 -29.34 7.88 -1.93
C ASP A 178 -30.31 7.67 -3.11
N ASN A 179 -30.17 6.51 -3.75
CA ASN A 179 -30.91 6.18 -4.96
C ASN A 179 -31.45 4.75 -4.89
N GLU A 180 -32.77 4.59 -5.04
CA GLU A 180 -33.44 3.28 -5.00
C GLU A 180 -32.95 2.30 -6.07
N LYS A 181 -32.37 2.80 -7.16
CA LYS A 181 -31.79 1.98 -8.23
C LYS A 181 -30.40 1.43 -7.86
N LEU A 182 -29.81 1.85 -6.75
CA LEU A 182 -28.47 1.47 -6.28
C LEU A 182 -28.51 0.57 -5.04
N LYS A 183 -29.25 -0.55 -5.13
CA LYS A 183 -29.36 -1.53 -4.04
C LYS A 183 -28.38 -2.68 -4.26
N GLU A 184 -27.53 -2.92 -3.27
CA GLU A 184 -26.58 -4.02 -3.22
C GLU A 184 -26.82 -4.88 -1.97
N GLY A 185 -26.41 -6.15 -2.01
CA GLY A 185 -26.56 -7.08 -0.88
C GLY A 185 -25.30 -7.88 -0.60
N HIS A 186 -25.29 -8.57 0.53
CA HIS A 186 -24.21 -9.51 0.88
C HIS A 186 -24.06 -10.60 -0.17
N SER A 187 -22.82 -10.91 -0.52
CA SER A 187 -22.53 -12.12 -1.29
C SER A 187 -22.66 -13.37 -0.42
N SER A 188 -23.19 -14.44 -1.02
CA SER A 188 -23.24 -15.78 -0.42
C SER A 188 -21.88 -16.47 -0.37
N ARG A 189 -20.87 -15.92 -1.04
CA ARG A 189 -19.49 -16.43 -1.04
C ARG A 189 -18.75 -15.92 0.19
N GLY A 190 -18.67 -16.77 1.21
CA GLY A 190 -17.88 -16.52 2.41
C GLY A 190 -16.44 -16.98 2.24
N ASN A 191 -15.57 -16.13 1.70
CA ASN A 191 -14.14 -16.36 1.79
C ASN A 191 -13.54 -15.35 2.76
N THR A 192 -12.94 -15.84 3.84
CA THR A 192 -12.04 -15.06 4.69
C THR A 192 -10.79 -14.73 3.87
N LEU A 193 -10.33 -13.48 3.94
CA LEU A 193 -9.10 -13.09 3.27
C LEU A 193 -7.89 -13.68 4.02
N GLU A 194 -6.88 -14.12 3.27
CA GLU A 194 -5.60 -14.53 3.86
C GLU A 194 -4.98 -13.38 4.66
N PRO A 195 -4.43 -13.63 5.86
CA PRO A 195 -3.78 -12.60 6.66
C PRO A 195 -2.50 -12.10 5.97
N PRO A 196 -2.06 -10.85 6.24
CA PRO A 196 -0.80 -10.33 5.71
C PRO A 196 0.39 -11.12 6.27
N LEU A 197 1.41 -11.34 5.42
CA LEU A 197 2.63 -12.03 5.83
C LEU A 197 3.46 -11.24 6.84
N CYS A 198 3.41 -9.89 6.77
CA CYS A 198 4.08 -8.99 7.71
C CYS A 198 3.07 -8.36 8.70
N LYS A 199 2.82 -9.03 9.83
CA LYS A 199 1.92 -8.57 10.89
C LYS A 199 2.36 -7.22 11.51
N GLY A 200 3.66 -7.00 11.66
CA GLY A 200 4.20 -5.77 12.24
C GLY A 200 3.88 -4.52 11.41
N GLN A 201 3.98 -4.62 10.08
CA GLN A 201 3.58 -3.52 9.20
C GLN A 201 2.07 -3.27 9.23
N ALA A 202 1.26 -4.34 9.39
CA ALA A 202 -0.18 -4.24 9.54
C ALA A 202 -0.57 -3.48 10.82
N ARG A 203 0.06 -3.80 11.96
CA ARG A 203 -0.13 -3.07 13.22
C ARG A 203 0.30 -1.61 13.13
N LEU A 204 1.38 -1.32 12.39
CA LEU A 204 1.82 0.06 12.18
C LEU A 204 0.80 0.87 11.39
N LEU A 205 0.29 0.31 10.28
CA LEU A 205 -0.81 0.92 9.52
C LEU A 205 -2.01 1.21 10.44
N CYS A 206 -2.40 0.25 11.27
CA CYS A 206 -3.54 0.43 12.16
C CYS A 206 -3.31 1.53 13.21
N ASP A 207 -2.10 1.64 13.75
CA ASP A 207 -1.77 2.68 14.73
C ASP A 207 -1.79 4.08 14.09
N ASP A 208 -1.25 4.23 12.87
CA ASP A 208 -1.26 5.50 12.14
C ASP A 208 -2.68 5.91 11.73
N LEU A 209 -3.51 4.96 11.26
CA LEU A 209 -4.92 5.25 10.95
C LEU A 209 -5.72 5.64 12.20
N GLN A 210 -5.49 4.98 13.35
CA GLN A 210 -6.10 5.38 14.61
C GLN A 210 -5.73 6.81 15.00
N ARG A 211 -4.46 7.18 14.87
CA ARG A 211 -3.97 8.53 15.17
C ARG A 211 -4.61 9.58 14.27
N LEU A 212 -4.73 9.30 12.97
CA LEU A 212 -5.41 10.21 12.05
C LEU A 212 -6.89 10.39 12.40
N LEU A 213 -7.58 9.32 12.76
CA LEU A 213 -9.01 9.36 13.12
C LEU A 213 -9.30 10.13 14.42
N VAL A 214 -8.28 10.53 15.19
CA VAL A 214 -8.43 11.47 16.31
C VAL A 214 -8.82 12.87 15.82
N TYR A 215 -8.42 13.23 14.61
CA TYR A 215 -8.67 14.54 14.02
C TYR A 215 -10.04 14.67 13.35
N GLU A 216 -10.91 13.65 13.41
CA GLU A 216 -12.24 13.65 12.77
C GLU A 216 -13.06 14.94 13.01
N ASN A 217 -13.02 15.48 14.22
CA ASN A 217 -13.75 16.70 14.58
C ASN A 217 -12.90 17.99 14.53
N HIS A 218 -11.66 17.90 14.03
CA HIS A 218 -10.69 18.99 14.01
C HIS A 218 -10.25 19.39 12.60
N VAL A 219 -10.44 18.49 11.61
CA VAL A 219 -10.11 18.74 10.21
C VAL A 219 -11.30 18.48 9.30
N PRO A 220 -11.42 19.19 8.16
CA PRO A 220 -12.43 18.87 7.16
C PRO A 220 -12.33 17.41 6.70
N ARG A 221 -13.48 16.78 6.42
CA ARG A 221 -13.58 15.38 6.01
C ARG A 221 -12.69 15.07 4.80
N SER A 222 -12.74 15.90 3.76
CA SER A 222 -11.93 15.74 2.55
C SER A 222 -10.42 15.73 2.83
N VAL A 223 -9.97 16.58 3.77
CA VAL A 223 -8.58 16.63 4.23
C VAL A 223 -8.20 15.36 4.98
N LEU A 224 -9.05 14.91 5.92
CA LEU A 224 -8.78 13.67 6.67
C LEU A 224 -8.73 12.44 5.77
N ILE A 225 -9.64 12.34 4.79
CA ILE A 225 -9.65 11.25 3.82
C ILE A 225 -8.38 11.30 2.96
N THR A 226 -7.89 12.50 2.61
CA THR A 226 -6.62 12.66 1.90
C THR A 226 -5.42 12.20 2.76
N TYR A 227 -5.41 12.49 4.06
CA TYR A 227 -4.40 11.97 4.99
C TYR A 227 -4.45 10.44 5.09
N ILE A 228 -5.65 9.87 5.26
CA ILE A 228 -5.87 8.41 5.30
C ILE A 228 -5.38 7.75 4.02
N ARG A 229 -5.73 8.32 2.85
CA ARG A 229 -5.29 7.86 1.54
C ARG A 229 -3.76 7.85 1.43
N THR A 230 -3.13 8.94 1.84
CA THR A 230 -1.66 9.12 1.82
C THR A 230 -0.97 8.06 2.68
N ILE A 231 -1.45 7.84 3.90
CA ILE A 231 -0.92 6.82 4.82
C ILE A 231 -1.18 5.40 4.31
N MET A 232 -2.35 5.10 3.76
CA MET A 232 -2.61 3.78 3.17
C MET A 232 -1.66 3.48 2.00
N GLY A 233 -1.44 4.45 1.10
CA GLY A 233 -0.46 4.32 0.01
C GLY A 233 0.96 4.07 0.54
N LEU A 234 1.38 4.89 1.51
CA LEU A 234 2.67 4.76 2.19
C LEU A 234 2.87 3.36 2.77
N HIS A 235 1.92 2.87 3.58
CA HIS A 235 2.05 1.57 4.24
C HIS A 235 2.02 0.39 3.29
N LEU A 236 1.24 0.47 2.20
CA LEU A 236 1.28 -0.56 1.16
C LEU A 236 2.65 -0.60 0.47
N GLY A 237 3.24 0.56 0.17
CA GLY A 237 4.59 0.65 -0.39
C GLY A 237 5.64 0.07 0.57
N LEU A 238 5.62 0.49 1.84
CA LEU A 238 6.52 -0.02 2.88
C LEU A 238 6.32 -1.52 3.14
N TYR A 239 5.07 -2.01 3.08
CA TYR A 239 4.76 -3.44 3.17
C TYR A 239 5.43 -4.22 2.04
N LEU A 240 5.33 -3.74 0.79
CA LEU A 240 5.96 -4.39 -0.35
C LEU A 240 7.49 -4.39 -0.23
N LEU A 241 8.10 -3.27 0.15
CA LEU A 241 9.55 -3.23 0.38
C LEU A 241 9.96 -4.25 1.43
N ARG A 242 9.28 -4.30 2.59
CA ARG A 242 9.63 -5.25 3.64
C ARG A 242 9.37 -6.71 3.22
N LEU A 243 8.33 -6.95 2.42
CA LEU A 243 8.02 -8.26 1.86
C LEU A 243 9.10 -8.76 0.90
N PHE A 244 9.69 -7.89 0.08
CA PHE A 244 10.80 -8.26 -0.82
C PHE A 244 11.96 -8.88 -0.03
N HIS A 245 12.25 -8.31 1.13
CA HIS A 245 13.35 -8.73 2.00
C HIS A 245 12.99 -9.93 2.89
N GLN A 246 11.78 -9.95 3.46
CA GLN A 246 11.28 -11.04 4.30
C GLN A 246 11.14 -12.35 3.52
N LEU A 247 10.50 -12.31 2.36
CA LEU A 247 10.19 -13.51 1.58
C LEU A 247 11.47 -14.14 1.03
N THR A 248 12.37 -13.32 0.48
CA THR A 248 13.69 -13.78 0.01
C THR A 248 14.51 -14.35 1.15
N GLY A 249 14.50 -13.72 2.33
CA GLY A 249 15.19 -14.24 3.51
C GLY A 249 14.66 -15.61 3.95
N TRP A 250 13.33 -15.81 3.94
CA TRP A 250 12.72 -17.10 4.25
C TRP A 250 13.05 -18.17 3.23
N MET A 251 13.10 -17.82 1.94
CA MET A 251 13.47 -18.73 0.87
C MET A 251 14.93 -19.19 1.00
N TYR A 252 15.85 -18.26 1.25
CA TYR A 252 17.26 -18.56 1.46
C TYR A 252 17.50 -19.52 2.63
N GLN A 253 16.78 -19.31 3.74
CA GLN A 253 16.85 -20.18 4.92
C GLN A 253 16.00 -21.44 4.79
N LYS A 254 15.20 -21.57 3.71
CA LYS A 254 14.18 -22.62 3.51
C LYS A 254 13.24 -22.76 4.72
N GLN A 255 13.02 -21.68 5.46
CA GLN A 255 12.22 -21.67 6.69
C GLN A 255 11.70 -20.26 6.97
N ALA A 256 10.47 -20.18 7.48
CA ALA A 256 9.96 -18.93 8.03
C ALA A 256 10.68 -18.54 9.32
N ASN A 257 11.06 -17.25 9.43
CA ASN A 257 11.72 -16.75 10.64
C ASN A 257 10.74 -16.76 11.85
N PRO A 258 11.11 -17.34 13.00
CA PRO A 258 10.26 -17.38 14.19
C PRO A 258 9.76 -16.00 14.65
N ALA A 259 10.61 -14.97 14.58
CA ALA A 259 10.25 -13.60 14.95
C ALA A 259 9.19 -12.98 14.04
N CYS A 260 8.94 -13.54 12.85
CA CYS A 260 7.85 -13.11 11.99
C CYS A 260 6.55 -13.88 12.24
N LEU A 261 6.63 -15.15 12.61
CA LEU A 261 5.47 -15.97 13.00
C LEU A 261 4.85 -15.43 14.30
N GLU A 262 5.70 -15.12 15.28
CA GLU A 262 5.40 -14.48 16.55
C GLU A 262 5.86 -13.02 16.55
N CYS A 263 5.29 -12.22 15.65
CA CYS A 263 5.73 -10.85 15.40
C CYS A 263 5.76 -9.98 16.67
N PRO A 264 6.95 -9.46 17.10
CA PRO A 264 7.11 -8.70 18.35
C PRO A 264 6.80 -7.20 18.20
N VAL A 265 6.51 -6.75 16.98
CA VAL A 265 6.30 -5.35 16.63
C VAL A 265 4.98 -4.85 17.22
N GLU A 266 5.06 -3.88 18.11
CA GLU A 266 3.90 -3.27 18.81
C GLU A 266 4.02 -1.73 18.83
N PRO A 267 3.65 -1.03 17.73
CA PRO A 267 3.86 0.41 17.56
C PRO A 267 3.15 1.32 18.57
N ALA A 268 2.11 0.81 19.22
CA ALA A 268 1.37 1.53 20.26
C ALA A 268 2.05 1.45 21.65
N ARG A 269 3.05 0.57 21.81
CA ARG A 269 3.67 0.25 23.12
C ARG A 269 5.18 0.42 23.15
N GLN A 270 5.81 0.62 21.99
CA GLN A 270 7.26 0.64 21.82
C GLN A 270 7.66 1.89 21.05
N GLU A 271 8.67 2.61 21.53
CA GLU A 271 9.23 3.77 20.84
C GLU A 271 9.93 3.35 19.53
N ASN A 272 10.72 2.27 19.57
CA ASN A 272 11.30 1.63 18.38
C ASN A 272 10.63 0.26 18.12
N PRO A 273 9.48 0.24 17.42
CA PRO A 273 8.70 -0.98 17.28
C PRO A 273 9.36 -2.06 16.41
N PHE A 274 10.32 -1.71 15.57
CA PHE A 274 10.94 -2.63 14.61
C PHE A 274 12.33 -3.15 15.03
N HIS A 275 12.88 -2.74 16.17
CA HIS A 275 14.20 -3.19 16.65
C HIS A 275 14.40 -4.72 16.69
N LYS A 276 13.33 -5.49 16.93
CA LYS A 276 13.36 -6.97 16.94
C LYS A 276 12.91 -7.61 15.63
N CYS A 277 12.58 -6.83 14.61
CA CYS A 277 12.19 -7.37 13.31
C CYS A 277 13.45 -7.64 12.47
N PRO A 278 13.74 -8.90 12.07
CA PRO A 278 14.97 -9.23 11.36
C PRO A 278 15.02 -8.69 9.92
N TYR A 279 13.88 -8.29 9.36
CA TYR A 279 13.76 -7.78 7.99
C TYR A 279 13.46 -6.28 7.94
N ALA A 280 13.55 -5.59 9.06
CA ALA A 280 13.42 -4.15 9.13
C ALA A 280 14.80 -3.49 9.24
N MET A 281 14.94 -2.26 8.76
CA MET A 281 16.18 -1.51 8.89
C MET A 281 16.55 -1.26 10.36
N GLN A 282 15.54 -1.06 11.21
CA GLN A 282 15.71 -0.72 12.62
C GLN A 282 16.27 -1.87 13.45
N SER A 283 16.51 -3.04 12.86
CA SER A 283 16.85 -4.26 13.57
C SER A 283 18.15 -4.16 14.36
N ASP A 284 18.13 -4.59 15.62
CA ASP A 284 19.33 -4.82 16.43
C ASP A 284 20.09 -6.08 15.98
N SER A 285 19.43 -6.96 15.23
CA SER A 285 19.98 -8.23 14.74
C SER A 285 19.41 -8.53 13.35
N PRO A 286 19.82 -7.75 12.32
CA PRO A 286 19.28 -7.86 10.98
C PRO A 286 19.64 -9.20 10.34
N ALA A 287 18.70 -9.76 9.59
CA ALA A 287 19.02 -10.84 8.65
C ALA A 287 19.92 -10.32 7.53
N ASN A 288 20.66 -11.23 6.86
CA ASN A 288 21.49 -10.87 5.70
C ASN A 288 20.70 -10.17 4.57
N THR A 289 19.40 -10.43 4.50
CA THR A 289 18.48 -9.83 3.54
C THR A 289 17.66 -8.70 4.15
N ALA A 290 18.06 -8.08 5.26
CA ALA A 290 17.29 -7.01 5.89
C ALA A 290 17.07 -5.82 4.95
N LEU A 291 15.96 -5.11 5.14
CA LEU A 291 15.66 -3.88 4.43
C LEU A 291 16.72 -2.82 4.78
N PRO A 292 17.41 -2.21 3.79
CA PRO A 292 18.34 -1.12 4.07
C PRO A 292 17.58 0.14 4.50
N GLU A 293 18.28 1.13 5.03
CA GLU A 293 17.68 2.43 5.34
C GLU A 293 17.09 3.12 4.12
N ILE A 294 16.09 3.95 4.37
CA ILE A 294 15.47 4.82 3.37
C ILE A 294 16.04 6.22 3.61
N LEU A 295 17.09 6.56 2.86
CA LEU A 295 17.81 7.82 3.01
C LEU A 295 17.07 8.95 2.30
N ILE A 296 16.41 9.81 3.07
CA ILE A 296 15.54 10.88 2.57
C ILE A 296 16.38 12.10 2.20
N ASP A 297 16.19 12.60 0.98
CA ASP A 297 16.59 13.95 0.61
C ASP A 297 15.43 14.92 0.84
N MET A 298 15.65 15.92 1.69
CA MET A 298 14.67 16.96 2.01
C MET A 298 14.80 18.18 1.10
N GLY A 299 15.87 18.28 0.29
CA GLY A 299 16.13 19.39 -0.60
C GLY A 299 15.52 19.22 -2.00
N ASP A 300 15.32 20.34 -2.69
CA ASP A 300 14.75 20.33 -4.04
C ASP A 300 15.81 20.21 -5.15
N ASP A 301 17.07 20.56 -4.88
CA ASP A 301 18.17 20.42 -5.85
C ASP A 301 18.48 18.94 -6.16
N HIS A 302 18.13 18.51 -7.36
CA HIS A 302 18.37 17.16 -7.89
C HIS A 302 19.84 16.83 -8.18
N THR A 303 20.71 17.84 -8.21
CA THR A 303 22.15 17.69 -8.50
C THR A 303 23.02 17.67 -7.25
N SER A 304 22.42 17.96 -6.09
CA SER A 304 23.08 17.99 -4.80
C SER A 304 23.74 16.65 -4.47
N HIS A 305 24.72 16.67 -3.57
CA HIS A 305 25.33 15.43 -3.10
C HIS A 305 24.33 14.54 -2.36
N MET A 306 23.46 15.14 -1.54
CA MET A 306 22.38 14.44 -0.83
C MET A 306 21.42 13.73 -1.80
N ALA A 307 21.05 14.41 -2.89
CA ALA A 307 20.21 13.82 -3.93
C ALA A 307 20.83 12.56 -4.52
N ARG A 308 22.13 12.59 -4.84
CA ARG A 308 22.84 11.41 -5.37
C ARG A 308 22.90 10.27 -4.38
N LEU A 309 23.19 10.54 -3.10
CA LEU A 309 23.18 9.51 -2.05
C LEU A 309 21.79 8.86 -1.92
N SER A 310 20.72 9.67 -1.95
CA SER A 310 19.35 9.17 -1.92
C SER A 310 18.96 8.40 -3.19
N GLN A 311 19.45 8.80 -4.37
CA GLN A 311 19.25 8.06 -5.63
C GLN A 311 19.88 6.68 -5.59
N GLU A 312 21.14 6.59 -5.17
CA GLU A 312 21.85 5.32 -5.02
C GLU A 312 21.18 4.43 -3.97
N ASN A 313 20.77 5.00 -2.83
CA ASN A 313 20.01 4.29 -1.81
C ASN A 313 18.69 3.74 -2.38
N CYS A 314 17.90 4.58 -3.05
CA CYS A 314 16.63 4.17 -3.70
C CYS A 314 16.84 3.08 -4.76
N ALA A 315 17.92 3.16 -5.54
CA ALA A 315 18.24 2.14 -6.55
C ALA A 315 18.48 0.76 -5.92
N ARG A 316 19.11 0.69 -4.73
CA ARG A 316 19.32 -0.58 -4.00
C ARG A 316 18.00 -1.23 -3.58
N HIS A 317 17.04 -0.44 -3.10
CA HIS A 317 15.69 -0.94 -2.77
C HIS A 317 14.97 -1.51 -4.00
N TYR A 318 15.10 -0.89 -5.17
CA TYR A 318 14.48 -1.39 -6.39
C TYR A 318 15.24 -2.57 -7.01
N ALA A 319 16.52 -2.75 -6.68
CA ALA A 319 17.30 -3.91 -7.12
C ALA A 319 16.76 -5.23 -6.52
N SER A 320 16.26 -5.21 -5.29
CA SER A 320 15.72 -6.41 -4.61
C SER A 320 14.49 -7.00 -5.29
N MET A 321 13.82 -6.26 -6.18
CA MET A 321 12.68 -6.77 -6.95
C MET A 321 13.00 -8.04 -7.74
N ASN A 322 14.22 -8.16 -8.29
CA ASN A 322 14.57 -9.32 -9.11
C ASN A 322 14.52 -10.61 -8.29
N GLU A 323 15.16 -10.57 -7.12
CA GLU A 323 15.21 -11.70 -6.20
C GLU A 323 13.83 -12.01 -5.63
N TYR A 324 13.05 -10.97 -5.29
CA TYR A 324 11.67 -11.14 -4.88
C TYR A 324 10.81 -11.83 -5.94
N ILE A 325 10.95 -11.45 -7.22
CA ILE A 325 10.19 -12.08 -8.32
C ILE A 325 10.51 -13.57 -8.43
N ARG A 326 11.80 -13.93 -8.40
CA ARG A 326 12.24 -15.33 -8.41
C ARG A 326 11.69 -16.09 -7.21
N THR A 327 11.76 -15.49 -6.04
CA THR A 327 11.23 -16.05 -4.79
C THR A 327 9.72 -16.32 -4.88
N VAL A 328 8.94 -15.38 -5.42
CA VAL A 328 7.49 -15.57 -5.61
C VAL A 328 7.21 -16.72 -6.59
N PHE A 329 7.96 -16.84 -7.68
CA PHE A 329 7.82 -17.97 -8.59
C PHE A 329 8.14 -19.29 -7.89
N ALA A 330 9.26 -19.38 -7.17
CA ALA A 330 9.65 -20.55 -6.41
C ALA A 330 8.54 -21.00 -5.43
N ILE A 331 8.04 -20.09 -4.59
CA ILE A 331 7.00 -20.39 -3.61
C ILE A 331 5.69 -20.82 -4.28
N ASN A 332 5.31 -20.15 -5.37
CA ASN A 332 4.11 -20.54 -6.12
C ASN A 332 4.28 -21.91 -6.78
N GLN A 333 5.48 -22.28 -7.20
CA GLN A 333 5.74 -23.63 -7.70
C GLN A 333 5.72 -24.68 -6.60
N LEU A 334 6.15 -24.36 -5.38
CA LEU A 334 6.01 -25.28 -4.24
C LEU A 334 4.54 -25.53 -3.90
N PHE A 335 3.69 -24.51 -3.94
CA PHE A 335 2.24 -24.71 -3.80
C PHE A 335 1.67 -25.56 -4.94
N GLN A 336 2.07 -25.33 -6.19
CA GLN A 336 1.63 -26.15 -7.33
C GLN A 336 2.11 -27.60 -7.22
N PHE A 337 3.34 -27.83 -6.76
CA PHE A 337 3.84 -29.16 -6.46
C PHE A 337 2.96 -29.84 -5.40
N ALA A 338 2.72 -29.17 -4.28
CA ALA A 338 1.92 -29.71 -3.19
C ALA A 338 0.48 -30.06 -3.62
N GLU A 339 -0.11 -29.21 -4.47
CA GLU A 339 -1.46 -29.38 -5.00
C GLU A 339 -1.55 -30.43 -6.14
N SER A 340 -0.41 -30.86 -6.70
CA SER A 340 -0.32 -31.87 -7.77
C SER A 340 -0.62 -33.29 -7.31
N GLN A 341 -0.79 -34.24 -8.24
CA GLN A 341 -0.98 -35.66 -7.90
C GLN A 341 0.22 -36.22 -7.12
N THR A 342 1.45 -35.89 -7.53
CA THR A 342 2.68 -36.31 -6.84
C THR A 342 2.73 -35.76 -5.42
N GLY A 343 2.52 -34.45 -5.26
CA GLY A 343 2.51 -33.82 -3.95
C GLY A 343 1.42 -34.37 -3.03
N ARG A 344 0.20 -34.57 -3.52
CA ARG A 344 -0.90 -35.18 -2.74
C ARG A 344 -0.63 -36.62 -2.30
N ARG A 345 0.15 -37.37 -3.08
CA ARG A 345 0.51 -38.75 -2.76
C ARG A 345 1.64 -38.83 -1.72
N GLU A 346 2.61 -37.93 -1.82
CA GLU A 346 3.87 -38.03 -1.05
C GLU A 346 3.93 -37.13 0.18
N LEU A 347 3.10 -36.08 0.24
CA LEU A 347 3.03 -35.21 1.42
C LEU A 347 2.01 -35.74 2.43
N ASN A 348 2.46 -35.91 3.68
CA ASN A 348 1.60 -36.31 4.80
C ASN A 348 0.50 -35.29 5.10
N HIS A 349 0.79 -34.00 4.88
CA HIS A 349 -0.15 -32.90 5.12
C HIS A 349 -0.06 -31.90 3.97
N GLN A 350 -1.21 -31.37 3.55
CA GLN A 350 -1.26 -30.34 2.52
C GLN A 350 -0.85 -28.99 3.11
N PRO A 351 0.20 -28.34 2.58
CA PRO A 351 0.67 -27.06 3.08
C PRO A 351 -0.36 -25.96 2.77
N ASN A 352 -0.71 -25.17 3.78
CA ASN A 352 -1.68 -24.07 3.66
C ASN A 352 -1.02 -22.69 3.83
N SER A 353 0.25 -22.62 4.19
CA SER A 353 0.99 -21.38 4.41
C SER A 353 2.33 -21.37 3.69
N VAL A 354 2.91 -20.17 3.52
CA VAL A 354 4.29 -20.03 2.99
C VAL A 354 5.30 -20.78 3.87
N ALA A 355 5.10 -20.76 5.20
CA ALA A 355 5.98 -21.46 6.12
C ALA A 355 5.95 -22.99 5.89
N ASP A 356 4.81 -23.55 5.51
CA ASP A 356 4.69 -25.00 5.29
C ASP A 356 5.30 -25.44 3.97
N VAL A 357 5.12 -24.68 2.88
CA VAL A 357 5.78 -25.01 1.61
C VAL A 357 7.30 -24.87 1.70
N LEU A 358 7.81 -23.97 2.53
CA LEU A 358 9.25 -23.87 2.77
C LEU A 358 9.79 -25.11 3.50
N LYS A 359 9.02 -25.75 4.39
CA LYS A 359 9.41 -27.04 4.99
C LYS A 359 9.52 -28.15 3.94
N VAL A 360 8.64 -28.14 2.93
CA VAL A 360 8.74 -29.08 1.78
C VAL A 360 10.05 -28.85 1.04
N LEU A 361 10.46 -27.60 0.81
CA LEU A 361 11.75 -27.29 0.19
C LEU A 361 12.95 -27.67 1.07
N ALA A 362 12.83 -27.55 2.39
CA ALA A 362 13.88 -27.94 3.33
C ALA A 362 14.07 -29.46 3.42
N SER A 363 13.02 -30.25 3.12
CA SER A 363 13.06 -31.71 3.10
C SER A 363 12.21 -32.25 1.95
N PRO A 364 12.71 -32.18 0.70
CA PRO A 364 11.94 -32.57 -0.48
C PRO A 364 11.57 -34.06 -0.46
N PRO A 365 10.32 -34.42 -0.81
CA PRO A 365 9.92 -35.82 -0.95
C PRO A 365 10.56 -36.46 -2.21
N PRO A 366 10.60 -37.80 -2.32
CA PRO A 366 11.32 -38.49 -3.40
C PRO A 366 10.90 -38.10 -4.83
N GLY A 367 9.63 -37.80 -5.07
CA GLY A 367 9.10 -37.41 -6.38
C GLY A 367 9.25 -35.92 -6.72
N PHE A 368 9.89 -35.13 -5.85
CA PHE A 368 10.03 -33.68 -6.02
C PHE A 368 10.84 -33.31 -7.27
N ASP A 369 12.05 -33.85 -7.40
CA ASP A 369 12.94 -33.56 -8.53
C ASP A 369 12.32 -34.06 -9.85
N TYR A 370 11.79 -35.29 -9.84
CA TYR A 370 11.07 -35.85 -10.99
C TYR A 370 9.90 -34.97 -11.43
N TYR A 371 9.14 -34.38 -10.51
CA TYR A 371 8.07 -33.44 -10.86
C TYR A 371 8.61 -32.22 -11.61
N PHE A 372 9.72 -31.64 -11.17
CA PHE A 372 10.31 -30.47 -11.82
C PHE A 372 11.02 -30.81 -13.13
N ASP A 373 11.67 -31.96 -13.26
CA ASP A 373 12.24 -32.44 -14.52
C ASP A 373 11.18 -32.58 -15.60
N ASN A 374 10.03 -33.19 -15.27
CA ASN A 374 8.90 -33.28 -16.20
C ASN A 374 8.40 -31.88 -16.62
N ARG A 375 8.40 -30.93 -15.69
CA ARG A 375 7.99 -29.56 -15.99
C ARG A 375 8.98 -28.83 -16.88
N ILE A 376 10.28 -29.02 -16.67
CA ILE A 376 11.32 -28.50 -17.56
C ILE A 376 11.11 -29.10 -18.96
N GLY A 377 10.89 -30.42 -19.08
CA GLY A 377 10.59 -31.06 -20.36
C GLY A 377 9.39 -30.43 -21.08
N ASN A 378 8.31 -30.13 -20.35
CA ASN A 378 7.13 -29.46 -20.92
C ASN A 378 7.39 -28.04 -21.46
N LEU A 379 8.48 -27.38 -21.05
CA LEU A 379 8.86 -26.07 -21.59
C LEU A 379 9.49 -26.18 -22.99
N PHE A 380 9.98 -27.36 -23.37
CA PHE A 380 10.71 -27.64 -24.61
C PHE A 380 10.07 -28.82 -25.37
N PRO A 381 8.89 -28.64 -25.98
CA PRO A 381 8.29 -29.68 -26.80
C PRO A 381 9.16 -29.96 -28.04
N ASP A 382 9.31 -31.24 -28.39
CA ASP A 382 10.20 -31.76 -29.46
C ASP A 382 9.99 -31.14 -30.87
N GLU A 383 8.91 -30.38 -31.08
CA GLU A 383 8.55 -29.77 -32.37
C GLU A 383 9.02 -28.31 -32.56
N SER A 384 9.75 -27.71 -31.60
CA SER A 384 10.24 -26.34 -31.78
C SER A 384 11.52 -26.28 -32.62
N ASN A 385 11.41 -25.98 -33.92
CA ASN A 385 12.53 -25.67 -34.82
C ASN A 385 13.23 -24.32 -34.51
N GLU A 386 13.07 -23.76 -33.32
CA GLU A 386 13.71 -22.52 -32.90
C GLU A 386 15.03 -22.84 -32.20
N GLU A 387 16.14 -22.27 -32.68
CA GLU A 387 17.42 -22.33 -31.96
C GLU A 387 17.25 -21.80 -30.52
N GLU A 388 17.66 -22.60 -29.54
CA GLU A 388 17.64 -22.19 -28.13
C GLU A 388 18.61 -21.03 -27.91
N SER A 389 18.19 -20.02 -27.14
CA SER A 389 19.07 -18.89 -26.86
C SER A 389 20.24 -19.31 -25.95
N PRO A 390 21.44 -18.68 -26.06
CA PRO A 390 22.60 -19.04 -25.24
C PRO A 390 22.33 -18.99 -23.73
N GLU A 391 21.46 -18.09 -23.28
CA GLU A 391 21.08 -17.97 -21.87
C GLU A 391 20.28 -19.16 -21.37
N ILE A 392 19.44 -19.76 -22.23
CA ILE A 392 18.67 -20.97 -21.88
C ILE A 392 19.61 -22.16 -21.73
N ILE A 393 20.51 -22.35 -22.70
CA ILE A 393 21.51 -23.43 -22.67
C ILE A 393 22.37 -23.29 -21.41
N ALA A 394 22.87 -22.07 -21.14
CA ALA A 394 23.67 -21.79 -19.96
C ALA A 394 22.95 -22.13 -18.64
N ILE A 395 21.63 -21.86 -18.51
CA ILE A 395 20.86 -22.22 -17.30
C ILE A 395 20.72 -23.74 -17.17
N ARG A 396 20.50 -24.46 -18.27
CA ARG A 396 20.32 -25.92 -18.26
C ARG A 396 21.61 -26.67 -17.97
N ASP A 397 22.74 -26.13 -18.42
CA ASP A 397 24.07 -26.73 -18.27
C ASP A 397 24.71 -26.41 -16.91
N MET A 398 24.08 -25.58 -16.07
CA MET A 398 24.56 -25.32 -14.71
C MET A 398 24.40 -26.54 -13.80
N GLU A 399 25.51 -27.18 -13.46
CA GLU A 399 25.53 -28.38 -12.60
C GLU A 399 25.11 -28.13 -11.14
N ASN A 400 25.08 -26.87 -10.70
CA ASN A 400 24.81 -26.49 -9.30
C ASN A 400 23.33 -26.14 -9.02
N LEU A 401 22.46 -26.19 -10.02
CA LEU A 401 21.03 -25.91 -9.85
C LEU A 401 20.24 -27.20 -9.66
N SER A 402 19.32 -27.20 -8.69
CA SER A 402 18.32 -28.27 -8.58
C SER A 402 17.30 -28.18 -9.73
N PRO A 403 16.57 -29.25 -10.07
CA PRO A 403 15.50 -29.19 -11.07
C PRO A 403 14.48 -28.08 -10.82
N MET A 404 14.13 -27.82 -9.56
CA MET A 404 13.26 -26.70 -9.22
C MET A 404 13.91 -25.35 -9.54
N ASP A 405 15.17 -25.15 -9.14
CA ASP A 405 15.88 -23.88 -9.36
C ASP A 405 16.08 -23.63 -10.86
N THR A 406 16.46 -24.66 -11.62
CA THR A 406 16.54 -24.61 -13.09
C THR A 406 15.20 -24.20 -13.70
N PHE A 407 14.09 -24.81 -13.26
CA PHE A 407 12.75 -24.43 -13.73
C PHE A 407 12.42 -22.96 -13.42
N VAL A 408 12.70 -22.51 -12.19
CA VAL A 408 12.42 -21.14 -11.74
C VAL A 408 13.27 -20.14 -12.53
N GLU A 409 14.56 -20.39 -12.76
CA GLU A 409 15.45 -19.51 -13.53
C GLU A 409 15.02 -19.40 -15.00
N LEU A 410 14.58 -20.51 -15.62
CA LEU A 410 14.03 -20.48 -16.99
C LEU A 410 12.77 -19.61 -17.09
N VAL A 411 11.85 -19.72 -16.11
CA VAL A 411 10.66 -18.87 -16.05
C VAL A 411 11.03 -17.40 -15.78
N ALA A 412 11.97 -17.18 -14.85
CA ALA A 412 12.45 -15.85 -14.49
C ALA A 412 13.10 -15.14 -15.67
N LEU A 413 13.88 -15.84 -16.49
CA LEU A 413 14.50 -15.32 -17.71
C LEU A 413 13.47 -14.64 -18.64
N LYS A 414 12.26 -15.21 -18.78
CA LYS A 414 11.21 -14.64 -19.65
C LYS A 414 10.32 -13.60 -18.98
N ARG A 415 10.19 -13.61 -17.66
CA ARG A 415 9.11 -12.86 -16.96
C ARG A 415 9.61 -11.81 -15.97
N THR A 416 10.89 -11.81 -15.59
CA THR A 416 11.43 -10.85 -14.62
C THR A 416 11.22 -9.42 -15.08
N ASP A 417 11.57 -9.08 -16.33
CA ASP A 417 11.39 -7.71 -16.85
C ASP A 417 9.94 -7.23 -16.82
N TYR A 418 9.00 -8.13 -17.10
CA TYR A 418 7.57 -7.83 -17.04
C TYR A 418 7.14 -7.43 -15.62
N TYR A 419 7.48 -8.27 -14.63
CA TYR A 419 7.09 -8.02 -13.25
C TYR A 419 7.89 -6.89 -12.62
N ARG A 420 9.19 -6.74 -12.92
CA ARG A 420 10.03 -5.63 -12.46
C ARG A 420 9.44 -4.28 -12.90
N ARG A 421 9.05 -4.16 -14.18
CA ARG A 421 8.40 -2.95 -14.70
C ARG A 421 7.10 -2.64 -13.95
N HIS A 422 6.28 -3.65 -13.69
CA HIS A 422 5.00 -3.45 -13.01
C HIS A 422 5.12 -3.21 -11.51
N LEU A 423 6.05 -3.86 -10.82
CA LEU A 423 6.38 -3.58 -9.41
C LEU A 423 6.96 -2.16 -9.27
N THR A 424 7.79 -1.74 -10.22
CA THR A 424 8.28 -0.35 -10.29
C THR A 424 7.12 0.64 -10.41
N GLN A 425 6.18 0.41 -11.34
CA GLN A 425 4.99 1.26 -11.50
C GLN A 425 4.08 1.22 -10.25
N GLN A 426 4.00 0.07 -9.59
CA GLN A 426 3.21 -0.11 -8.38
C GLN A 426 3.81 0.71 -7.23
N LEU A 427 5.11 0.58 -6.95
CA LEU A 427 5.78 1.42 -5.94
C LEU A 427 5.68 2.90 -6.29
N ASP A 428 5.86 3.27 -7.56
CA ASP A 428 5.68 4.67 -8.00
C ASP A 428 4.29 5.21 -7.65
N SER A 429 3.23 4.40 -7.82
CA SER A 429 1.87 4.80 -7.47
C SER A 429 1.59 4.81 -5.97
N LEU A 430 2.09 3.82 -5.23
CA LEU A 430 1.87 3.70 -3.78
C LEU A 430 2.62 4.78 -2.99
N PHE A 431 3.84 5.11 -3.42
CA PHE A 431 4.62 6.23 -2.90
C PHE A 431 4.30 7.56 -3.60
N MET A 432 3.23 7.57 -4.40
CA MET A 432 2.62 8.75 -5.02
C MET A 432 3.63 9.64 -5.76
N LYS A 433 4.55 9.02 -6.51
CA LYS A 433 5.73 9.66 -7.11
C LYS A 433 5.40 10.98 -7.81
N ASN A 434 6.16 12.03 -7.49
CA ASN A 434 6.01 13.40 -8.04
C ASN A 434 4.66 14.09 -7.74
N SER A 435 3.86 13.57 -6.80
CA SER A 435 2.67 14.26 -6.30
C SER A 435 2.98 15.10 -5.06
N GLU A 436 1.99 15.90 -4.64
CA GLU A 436 2.06 16.68 -3.39
C GLU A 436 2.16 15.82 -2.13
N SER A 437 1.84 14.53 -2.19
CA SER A 437 1.87 13.55 -1.07
C SER A 437 2.95 12.47 -1.22
N CYS A 438 3.99 12.72 -2.03
CA CYS A 438 4.96 11.70 -2.41
C CYS A 438 6.04 11.38 -1.36
N LEU A 439 6.52 10.13 -1.40
CA LEU A 439 7.79 9.68 -0.78
C LEU A 439 8.93 9.54 -1.81
N ILE A 440 8.61 9.64 -3.11
CA ILE A 440 9.58 9.48 -4.19
C ILE A 440 9.42 10.61 -5.18
N VAL A 441 10.55 11.15 -5.62
CA VAL A 441 10.60 12.05 -6.78
C VAL A 441 11.56 11.54 -7.85
N GLN A 442 11.29 11.91 -9.09
CA GLN A 442 12.11 11.61 -10.24
C GLN A 442 12.03 12.79 -11.22
N GLY A 443 13.17 13.41 -11.52
CA GLY A 443 13.25 14.54 -12.44
C GLY A 443 12.77 14.22 -13.85
N LYS A 444 12.47 15.25 -14.65
CA LYS A 444 12.00 15.10 -16.04
C LYS A 444 13.10 14.50 -16.92
N GLY A 445 12.95 13.23 -17.32
CA GLY A 445 13.90 12.52 -18.18
C GLY A 445 13.96 11.03 -17.88
N LYS A 446 14.06 10.17 -18.90
CA LYS A 446 14.07 8.70 -18.73
C LYS A 446 15.28 8.20 -17.92
N ASN A 447 16.38 8.95 -17.91
CA ASN A 447 17.64 8.59 -17.26
C ASN A 447 17.75 9.14 -15.82
N ASN A 448 16.83 9.99 -15.39
CA ASN A 448 16.86 10.49 -14.02
C ASN A 448 16.50 9.35 -13.07
N GLN A 449 17.34 9.15 -12.06
CA GLN A 449 17.08 8.15 -11.04
C GLN A 449 16.01 8.64 -10.06
N ARG A 450 15.28 7.70 -9.49
CA ARG A 450 14.35 7.97 -8.38
C ARG A 450 15.17 8.28 -7.15
N ARG A 451 14.73 9.24 -6.34
CA ARG A 451 15.27 9.50 -5.00
C ARG A 451 14.15 9.48 -3.98
N TRP A 452 14.48 9.12 -2.75
CA TRP A 452 13.55 9.26 -1.64
C TRP A 452 13.45 10.73 -1.24
N TYR A 453 12.22 11.21 -1.11
CA TYR A 453 11.91 12.60 -0.82
C TYR A 453 10.55 12.65 -0.16
N ILE A 454 10.43 13.31 0.99
CA ILE A 454 9.14 13.53 1.63
C ILE A 454 8.58 14.83 1.09
N SER A 455 7.41 14.83 0.46
CA SER A 455 6.72 16.06 0.05
C SER A 455 6.12 16.84 1.22
N SER A 456 5.72 18.09 1.01
CA SER A 456 5.22 18.94 2.10
C SER A 456 3.92 18.41 2.71
N HIS A 457 3.01 17.85 1.89
CA HIS A 457 1.80 17.22 2.43
C HIS A 457 2.10 15.92 3.18
N LEU A 458 3.01 15.08 2.68
CA LEU A 458 3.40 13.87 3.41
C LEU A 458 4.09 14.24 4.73
N LEU A 459 4.96 15.25 4.74
CA LEU A 459 5.62 15.75 5.94
C LEU A 459 4.58 16.23 6.97
N GLU A 460 3.58 17.00 6.54
CA GLU A 460 2.47 17.44 7.38
C GLU A 460 1.74 16.25 8.02
N VAL A 461 1.36 15.24 7.22
CA VAL A 461 0.70 14.04 7.72
C VAL A 461 1.55 13.32 8.77
N LEU A 462 2.85 13.14 8.50
CA LEU A 462 3.78 12.47 9.41
C LEU A 462 3.94 13.26 10.72
N VAL A 463 4.03 14.59 10.65
CA VAL A 463 4.10 15.46 11.84
C VAL A 463 2.82 15.34 12.67
N GLN A 464 1.64 15.37 12.05
CA GLN A 464 0.35 15.25 12.74
C GLN A 464 0.22 13.91 13.49
N ILE A 465 0.81 12.84 12.96
CA ILE A 465 0.87 11.55 13.64
C ILE A 465 1.91 11.60 14.79
N ALA A 466 3.08 12.17 14.55
CA ALA A 466 4.19 12.19 15.50
C ALA A 466 3.90 13.00 16.77
N VAL A 467 3.16 14.11 16.65
CA VAL A 467 2.82 14.97 17.80
C VAL A 467 1.75 14.37 18.72
N LEU A 468 1.14 13.24 18.33
CA LEU A 468 0.16 12.55 19.15
C LEU A 468 0.84 11.51 20.03
N ASP A 469 0.72 11.72 21.34
CA ASP A 469 1.13 10.77 22.33
C ASP A 469 -0.07 9.90 22.77
N ILE A 470 0.21 8.74 23.35
CA ILE A 470 -0.78 7.76 23.75
C ILE A 470 -0.77 7.58 25.27
N THR A 471 -1.96 7.59 25.86
CA THR A 471 -2.19 7.12 27.22
C THR A 471 -3.16 5.95 27.19
N SER A 472 -2.92 4.96 28.05
CA SER A 472 -3.90 3.89 28.27
C SER A 472 -4.59 4.13 29.60
N LYS A 473 -5.91 4.30 29.57
CA LYS A 473 -6.74 4.40 30.78
C LYS A 473 -7.88 3.39 30.66
N ASN A 474 -8.00 2.48 31.62
CA ASN A 474 -9.01 1.41 31.64
C ASN A 474 -9.02 0.55 30.36
N GLY A 475 -7.84 0.29 29.76
CA GLY A 475 -7.72 -0.51 28.54
C GLY A 475 -8.15 0.20 27.25
N LYS A 476 -8.63 1.44 27.32
CA LYS A 476 -8.91 2.28 26.13
C LYS A 476 -7.69 3.16 25.84
N LYS A 477 -7.32 3.24 24.55
CA LYS A 477 -6.32 4.18 24.07
C LYS A 477 -6.93 5.58 24.05
N ALA A 478 -6.25 6.54 24.67
CA ALA A 478 -6.58 7.96 24.60
C ALA A 478 -5.36 8.70 24.05
N PHE A 479 -5.59 9.51 23.01
CA PHE A 479 -4.55 10.30 22.38
C PHE A 479 -4.63 11.75 22.86
N TYR A 480 -3.47 12.39 22.97
CA TYR A 480 -3.37 13.82 23.26
C TYR A 480 -2.19 14.39 22.48
N SER A 481 -2.30 15.65 22.06
CA SER A 481 -1.20 16.27 21.33
C SER A 481 -0.20 16.91 22.28
N ARG A 482 1.08 16.85 21.93
CA ARG A 482 2.15 17.54 22.64
C ARG A 482 3.20 18.09 21.66
N PRO A 483 3.85 19.21 21.98
CA PRO A 483 5.04 19.61 21.25
C PRO A 483 6.14 18.56 21.35
N ILE A 484 6.88 18.36 20.25
CA ILE A 484 8.05 17.47 20.16
C ILE A 484 9.27 18.26 19.71
N LEU A 485 10.47 17.81 20.09
CA LEU A 485 11.71 18.39 19.55
C LEU A 485 11.93 17.93 18.10
N ILE A 486 12.68 18.70 17.31
CA ILE A 486 13.04 18.31 15.93
C ILE A 486 13.83 16.99 15.94
N ASP A 487 14.78 16.84 16.85
CA ASP A 487 15.62 15.63 16.96
C ASP A 487 14.80 14.41 17.42
N GLU A 488 13.78 14.64 18.25
CA GLU A 488 12.79 13.61 18.62
C GLU A 488 11.98 13.19 17.39
N PHE A 489 11.55 14.14 16.55
CA PHE A 489 10.84 13.84 15.30
C PHE A 489 11.72 13.08 14.30
N VAL A 490 12.98 13.46 14.14
CA VAL A 490 13.93 12.76 13.25
C VAL A 490 14.17 11.32 13.74
N THR A 491 14.31 11.13 15.04
CA THR A 491 14.42 9.79 15.66
C THR A 491 13.13 8.99 15.44
N TRP A 492 11.97 9.62 15.65
CA TRP A 492 10.67 9.01 15.42
C TRP A 492 10.47 8.55 13.97
N LEU A 493 10.87 9.36 12.97
CA LEU A 493 10.81 8.99 11.55
C LEU A 493 11.65 7.73 11.25
N LYS A 494 12.86 7.67 11.84
CA LYS A 494 13.78 6.54 11.69
C LYS A 494 13.22 5.28 12.36
N ASP A 495 12.83 5.38 13.62
CA ASP A 495 12.40 4.24 14.42
C ASP A 495 11.05 3.68 13.95
N ARG A 496 10.15 4.56 13.50
CA ARG A 496 8.81 4.17 13.05
C ARG A 496 8.78 3.65 11.61
N TYR A 497 9.45 4.34 10.67
CA TYR A 497 9.35 4.04 9.23
C TYR A 497 10.67 3.63 8.57
N GLY A 498 11.80 3.94 9.19
CA GLY A 498 13.14 3.68 8.61
C GLY A 498 13.63 4.86 7.77
N PHE A 499 12.94 6.00 7.87
CA PHE A 499 13.28 7.24 7.16
C PHE A 499 14.43 7.92 7.87
N THR A 500 15.57 7.96 7.19
CA THR A 500 16.80 8.52 7.74
C THR A 500 17.07 9.86 7.09
N ILE A 501 17.10 10.92 7.90
CA ILE A 501 17.45 12.29 7.47
C ILE A 501 18.96 12.51 7.59
N VAL A 502 19.54 12.06 8.70
CA VAL A 502 20.97 12.16 9.02
C VAL A 502 21.45 10.77 9.38
N PRO A 503 22.13 10.04 8.47
CA PRO A 503 22.64 8.72 8.75
C PRO A 503 23.89 8.79 9.62
N ASN A 504 24.17 7.71 10.34
CA ASN A 504 25.40 7.52 11.11
C ASN A 504 26.29 6.48 10.42
N TRP A 505 26.95 6.90 9.34
CA TRP A 505 27.86 6.03 8.59
C TRP A 505 29.28 6.13 9.14
N PRO A 506 29.90 5.01 9.57
CA PRO A 506 31.28 5.02 10.06
C PRO A 506 32.28 5.53 9.02
N ASP A 507 32.03 5.24 7.74
CA ASP A 507 32.91 5.56 6.62
C ASP A 507 32.45 6.81 5.85
N ALA A 508 31.61 7.67 6.45
CA ALA A 508 31.15 8.89 5.79
C ALA A 508 32.31 9.87 5.55
N SER A 509 32.39 10.40 4.33
CA SER A 509 33.34 11.46 3.99
C SER A 509 32.91 12.80 4.59
N ILE A 510 33.83 13.78 4.60
CA ILE A 510 33.53 15.18 4.98
C ILE A 510 32.36 15.72 4.15
N LYS A 511 32.34 15.40 2.85
CA LYS A 511 31.29 15.83 1.93
C LYS A 511 29.93 15.23 2.27
N ASP A 512 29.91 13.96 2.71
CA ASP A 512 28.69 13.29 3.18
C ASP A 512 28.14 14.02 4.42
N TYR A 513 28.98 14.31 5.42
CA TYR A 513 28.57 15.07 6.61
C TYR A 513 28.06 16.48 6.28
N GLU A 514 28.68 17.20 5.34
CA GLU A 514 28.17 18.50 4.85
C GLU A 514 26.78 18.36 4.21
N ALA A 515 26.57 17.28 3.43
CA ALA A 515 25.28 16.98 2.83
C ALA A 515 24.22 16.66 3.89
N PHE A 516 24.54 15.86 4.91
CA PHE A 516 23.61 15.52 6.00
C PHE A 516 23.22 16.75 6.82
N ASN A 517 24.18 17.60 7.17
CA ASN A 517 23.92 18.86 7.87
C ASN A 517 23.03 19.79 7.05
N THR A 518 23.26 19.86 5.74
CA THR A 518 22.42 20.66 4.83
C THR A 518 21.03 20.08 4.71
N ASN A 519 20.90 18.75 4.63
CA ASN A 519 19.62 18.05 4.61
C ASN A 519 18.78 18.33 5.87
N MET A 520 19.42 18.35 7.04
CA MET A 520 18.77 18.74 8.29
C MET A 520 18.25 20.19 8.24
N ARG A 521 18.99 21.13 7.66
CA ARG A 521 18.49 22.52 7.49
C ARG A 521 17.27 22.56 6.58
N HIS A 522 17.29 21.83 5.46
CA HIS A 522 16.13 21.72 4.56
C HIS A 522 14.89 21.16 5.28
N LEU A 523 15.04 20.16 6.16
CA LEU A 523 13.93 19.68 6.99
C LEU A 523 13.35 20.83 7.84
N LYS A 524 14.19 21.61 8.52
CA LYS A 524 13.76 22.72 9.39
C LYS A 524 13.03 23.81 8.60
N ASP A 525 13.56 24.18 7.45
CA ASP A 525 12.94 25.20 6.58
C ASP A 525 11.57 24.73 6.08
N ARG A 526 11.46 23.46 5.66
CA ARG A 526 10.19 22.90 5.20
C ARG A 526 9.17 22.78 6.32
N LEU A 527 9.58 22.39 7.53
CA LEU A 527 8.71 22.42 8.72
C LEU A 527 8.21 23.83 9.05
N ARG A 528 9.02 24.86 8.78
CA ARG A 528 8.63 26.28 8.92
C ARG A 528 7.60 26.66 7.85
N GLU A 529 7.84 26.28 6.59
CA GLU A 529 6.93 26.54 5.46
C GLU A 529 5.54 25.94 5.67
N ILE A 530 5.46 24.71 6.20
CA ILE A 530 4.16 24.08 6.54
C ILE A 530 3.58 24.55 7.88
N GLY A 531 4.20 25.53 8.55
CA GLY A 531 3.66 26.19 9.73
C GLY A 531 3.72 25.38 11.04
N PHE A 532 4.52 24.31 11.11
CA PHE A 532 4.67 23.50 12.32
C PHE A 532 5.87 23.93 13.19
N TYR A 533 6.74 24.79 12.66
CA TYR A 533 7.94 25.28 13.33
C TYR A 533 8.01 26.82 13.26
N THR A 534 8.22 27.49 14.39
CA THR A 534 8.44 28.94 14.46
C THR A 534 9.76 29.23 15.15
N ASP A 535 10.63 29.97 14.46
CA ASP A 535 12.01 30.18 14.86
C ASP A 535 12.15 31.52 15.62
N LEU A 536 12.57 31.48 16.88
CA LEU A 536 12.92 32.68 17.66
C LEU A 536 14.17 32.50 18.54
N SER A 537 14.87 31.36 18.48
CA SER A 537 16.01 31.12 19.39
C SER A 537 17.02 30.09 18.86
N ASP A 538 18.30 30.45 18.90
CA ASP A 538 19.45 29.57 18.61
C ASP A 538 19.66 28.45 19.64
N ALA A 539 18.98 28.50 20.80
CA ALA A 539 19.08 27.46 21.82
C ALA A 539 18.35 26.18 21.38
N TYR A 540 19.10 25.07 21.34
CA TYR A 540 18.64 23.73 20.95
C TYR A 540 17.33 23.27 21.65
N ASN A 541 17.17 23.59 22.94
CA ASN A 541 15.98 23.22 23.73
C ASN A 541 14.69 24.00 23.36
N ALA A 542 14.79 25.03 22.51
CA ALA A 542 13.67 25.87 22.09
C ALA A 542 13.07 25.47 20.73
N GLN A 543 13.73 24.58 19.98
CA GLN A 543 13.33 24.20 18.62
C GLN A 543 12.25 23.11 18.64
N LYS A 544 10.99 23.53 18.80
CA LYS A 544 9.84 22.62 18.97
C LYS A 544 8.91 22.64 17.76
N ILE A 545 8.51 21.45 17.33
CA ILE A 545 7.38 21.23 16.44
C ILE A 545 6.11 21.34 17.29
N ARG A 546 5.17 22.19 16.86
CA ARG A 546 3.90 22.42 17.58
C ARG A 546 2.75 21.71 16.88
N PRO A 547 1.85 21.03 17.61
CA PRO A 547 0.63 20.48 17.00
C PRO A 547 -0.18 21.60 16.36
N ARG A 548 -0.63 21.39 15.12
CA ARG A 548 -1.55 22.34 14.46
C ARG A 548 -2.94 22.28 15.10
N TYR A 549 -3.35 21.09 15.53
CA TYR A 549 -4.62 20.85 16.22
C TYR A 549 -4.36 20.37 17.64
N GLU A 550 -4.91 21.07 18.63
CA GLU A 550 -4.77 20.70 20.04
C GLU A 550 -5.78 19.61 20.41
N ILE A 551 -5.29 18.39 20.66
CA ILE A 551 -6.08 17.28 21.19
C ILE A 551 -5.84 17.26 22.70
N LYS A 552 -6.84 17.72 23.46
CA LYS A 552 -6.76 17.79 24.91
C LYS A 552 -6.75 16.40 25.53
N ARG A 553 -6.02 16.26 26.62
CA ARG A 553 -6.00 15.05 27.44
C ARG A 553 -7.38 14.85 28.07
N SER A 554 -8.06 13.77 27.71
CA SER A 554 -9.37 13.36 28.25
C SER A 554 -9.30 12.80 29.66
#